data_AF-S4PP62-F1
#
_entry.id   AF-S4PP62-F1
#
_cell.length_a   1.000
_cell.length_b   1.000
_cell.length_c   1.000
_cell.angle_alpha   90.00
_cell.angle_beta   90.00
_cell.angle_gamma   90.00
#
_symmetry.space_group_name_H-M   'P 1'
#
loop_
_entity.id
_entity.type
_entity.pdbx_description
1 polymer ?
#
loop_
_entity_poly.entity_id
_entity_poly.type
_entity_poly.pdbx_seq_one_letter_code
_entity_poly.pdbx_strand_id
1 'polypeptide(L)'
;MIHLKIVVVKFIMNVSKPIIGVSAADVLNGDCILNELYVGDTGTDSPHPATAYLLSTAGISEHFSHFISEIGRPFIWAQRMCGLDFMAVVSDKQKTNKNIQPCQSLSVASVENFIFTLKKRLKARVELMKELQDLESGKILPSKGMPCPVKLSGSLTQWQSITWNEYSQAPSTLFLISEGLVTDVFMLYRAIITRQSAKLVALVAVSSDYPKKAPLFSLTLHWNGTHNSLTNDDIRDIERVINTDWHASDKGRCSLSSQIMKLLTCLDILLETMGSPEFPPDKVMLQSVRGRNRMKPYKFLKQGAGAFVHY
;
A
#
# COMPACT_ATOMS: atom_id res chain seq x y z
N MET A 1 10.75 -0.31 32.07
CA MET A 1 11.47 -1.02 30.99
C MET A 1 12.59 -1.93 31.49
N ILE A 2 13.49 -1.48 32.38
CA ILE A 2 14.59 -2.32 32.92
C ILE A 2 14.08 -3.65 33.51
N HIS A 3 12.94 -3.63 34.20
CA HIS A 3 12.30 -4.83 34.74
C HIS A 3 11.76 -5.80 33.67
N LEU A 4 11.38 -5.29 32.50
CA LEU A 4 10.90 -6.09 31.36
C LEU A 4 12.03 -6.51 30.42
N LYS A 5 13.25 -5.97 30.60
CA LYS A 5 14.45 -6.25 29.79
C LYS A 5 14.25 -6.13 28.27
N ILE A 6 13.33 -5.25 27.85
CA ILE A 6 13.06 -4.94 26.44
C ILE A 6 13.54 -3.54 26.10
N VAL A 7 13.83 -3.32 24.83
CA VAL A 7 14.14 -2.03 24.22
C VAL A 7 12.90 -1.51 23.49
N VAL A 8 12.65 -0.20 23.53
CA VAL A 8 11.57 0.43 22.74
C VAL A 8 12.13 1.52 21.85
N VAL A 9 11.41 1.78 20.77
CA VAL A 9 11.76 2.77 19.76
C VAL A 9 10.69 3.85 19.71
N LYS A 10 11.12 5.10 19.84
CA LYS A 10 10.35 6.28 19.46
C LYS A 10 10.94 6.86 18.19
N PHE A 11 10.08 7.34 17.30
CA PHE A 11 10.48 7.88 16.02
C PHE A 11 10.06 9.34 15.91
N ILE A 12 10.96 10.18 15.44
CA ILE A 12 10.73 11.60 15.17
C ILE A 12 11.28 11.88 13.78
N MET A 13 10.43 12.43 12.91
CA MET A 13 10.81 12.85 11.56
C MET A 13 10.86 14.38 11.52
N ASN A 14 12.05 14.92 11.24
CA ASN A 14 12.21 16.35 11.00
C ASN A 14 12.29 16.59 9.50
N VAL A 15 11.32 17.31 8.95
CA VAL A 15 11.25 17.61 7.51
C VAL A 15 11.60 19.08 7.31
N SER A 16 12.51 19.35 6.38
CA SER A 16 13.01 20.71 6.14
C SER A 16 12.00 21.62 5.42
N LYS A 17 10.99 21.04 4.78
CA LYS A 17 9.92 21.74 4.07
C LYS A 17 8.57 21.27 4.59
N PRO A 18 7.57 22.16 4.68
CA PRO A 18 6.22 21.77 5.05
C PRO A 18 5.67 20.79 4.01
N ILE A 19 5.07 19.70 4.49
CA ILE A 19 4.33 18.76 3.66
C ILE A 19 2.93 19.32 3.49
N ILE A 20 2.48 19.39 2.24
CA ILE A 20 1.14 19.78 1.85
C ILE A 20 0.34 18.51 1.65
N GLY A 21 -0.81 18.41 2.32
CA GLY A 21 -1.71 17.26 2.19
C GLY A 21 -1.65 16.31 3.38
N VAL A 22 -2.81 15.75 3.73
CA VAL A 22 -3.02 14.97 4.98
C VAL A 22 -2.44 13.57 4.84
N SER A 23 -2.85 12.83 3.81
CA SER A 23 -2.38 11.47 3.49
C SER A 23 -0.88 11.46 3.19
N ALA A 24 -0.36 12.56 2.61
CA ALA A 24 1.05 12.73 2.33
C ALA A 24 1.88 12.94 3.62
N ALA A 25 1.34 13.66 4.61
CA ALA A 25 2.00 13.79 5.91
C ALA A 25 1.98 12.46 6.69
N ASP A 26 0.85 11.74 6.65
CA ASP A 26 0.66 10.49 7.38
C ASP A 26 1.70 9.42 7.02
N VAL A 27 2.10 9.33 5.75
CA VAL A 27 3.06 8.28 5.30
C VAL A 27 4.47 8.45 5.87
N LEU A 28 4.78 9.61 6.45
CA LEU A 28 6.07 9.91 7.10
C LEU A 28 6.00 9.78 8.63
N ASN A 29 4.90 9.28 9.18
CA ASN A 29 4.82 8.96 10.60
C ASN A 29 5.66 7.71 10.94
N GLY A 30 5.95 7.54 12.24
CA GLY A 30 6.78 6.43 12.72
C GLY A 30 6.18 5.06 12.45
N ASP A 31 4.85 4.96 12.44
CA ASP A 31 4.15 3.71 12.20
C ASP A 31 4.31 3.28 10.74
N CYS A 32 4.06 4.14 9.75
CA CYS A 32 4.23 3.85 8.33
C CYS A 32 5.68 3.59 7.93
N ILE A 33 6.65 4.14 8.65
CA ILE A 33 8.08 3.98 8.37
C ILE A 33 8.62 2.69 9.00
N LEU A 34 8.39 2.48 10.29
CA LEU A 34 9.03 1.40 11.06
C LEU A 34 8.23 0.10 11.08
N ASN A 35 6.93 0.14 10.81
CA ASN A 35 6.10 -1.06 10.75
C ASN A 35 6.58 -1.98 9.61
N GLU A 36 6.69 -3.26 9.90
CA GLU A 36 7.14 -4.29 8.97
C GLU A 36 8.42 -3.92 8.21
N LEU A 37 9.43 -3.36 8.88
CA LEU A 37 10.78 -3.30 8.30
C LEU A 37 11.30 -4.72 8.01
N TYR A 38 10.88 -5.67 8.84
CA TYR A 38 10.98 -7.11 8.64
C TYR A 38 9.57 -7.70 8.71
N VAL A 39 9.33 -8.75 7.93
CA VAL A 39 8.00 -9.36 7.77
C VAL A 39 7.41 -9.74 9.13
N GLY A 40 6.21 -9.27 9.43
CA GLY A 40 5.48 -9.57 10.67
C GLY A 40 5.95 -8.81 11.92
N ASP A 41 7.01 -8.00 11.86
CA ASP A 41 7.47 -7.20 13.01
C ASP A 41 6.73 -5.86 13.05
N THR A 42 5.60 -5.83 13.74
CA THR A 42 4.75 -4.63 13.88
C THR A 42 5.02 -3.82 15.15
N GLY A 43 5.78 -4.39 16.09
CA GLY A 43 6.05 -3.77 17.39
C GLY A 43 4.77 -3.45 18.18
N THR A 44 3.71 -4.23 18.01
CA THR A 44 2.45 -4.13 18.77
C THR A 44 2.44 -5.02 20.02
N ASP A 45 3.21 -6.11 19.99
CA ASP A 45 3.35 -7.06 21.08
C ASP A 45 4.74 -7.01 21.71
N SER A 46 4.84 -7.49 22.95
CA SER A 46 6.13 -7.62 23.62
C SER A 46 6.93 -8.80 23.05
N PRO A 47 8.21 -8.60 22.68
CA PRO A 47 9.06 -9.70 22.20
C PRO A 47 9.50 -10.64 23.33
N HIS A 48 9.36 -10.24 24.60
CA HIS A 48 9.77 -11.07 25.74
C HIS A 48 8.59 -11.94 26.22
N PRO A 49 8.72 -13.28 26.21
CA PRO A 49 7.63 -14.18 26.61
C PRO A 49 7.13 -14.02 28.05
N ALA A 50 7.97 -13.53 28.96
CA ALA A 50 7.63 -13.36 30.37
C ALA A 50 6.86 -12.06 30.65
N THR A 51 6.71 -11.15 29.68
CA THR A 51 6.11 -9.83 29.90
C THR A 51 4.69 -9.93 30.46
N ALA A 52 3.85 -10.80 29.90
CA ALA A 52 2.47 -10.97 30.38
C ALA A 52 2.41 -11.39 31.86
N TYR A 53 3.28 -12.32 32.25
CA TYR A 53 3.40 -12.76 33.64
C TYR A 53 3.92 -11.66 34.57
N LEU A 54 4.95 -10.91 34.13
CA LEU A 54 5.54 -9.82 34.92
C LEU A 54 4.55 -8.67 35.14
N LEU A 55 3.76 -8.31 34.12
CA LEU A 55 2.69 -7.31 34.24
C LEU A 55 1.62 -7.78 35.22
N SER A 56 1.14 -9.02 35.08
CA SER A 56 0.13 -9.59 35.97
C SER A 56 0.60 -9.66 37.42
N THR A 57 1.86 -10.06 37.66
CA THR A 57 2.46 -10.11 39.01
C THR A 57 2.58 -8.72 39.64
N ALA A 58 2.78 -7.69 38.81
CA ALA A 58 2.79 -6.29 39.24
C ALA A 58 1.38 -5.69 39.41
N GLY A 59 0.31 -6.47 39.22
CA GLY A 59 -1.07 -6.02 39.32
C GLY A 59 -1.56 -5.21 38.11
N ILE A 60 -0.86 -5.26 36.99
CA ILE A 60 -1.21 -4.57 35.74
C ILE A 60 -2.05 -5.51 34.89
N SER A 61 -3.30 -5.15 34.64
CA SER A 61 -4.26 -5.95 33.86
C SER A 61 -4.27 -5.60 32.37
N GLU A 62 -3.72 -4.45 32.00
CA GLU A 62 -3.68 -3.95 30.64
C GLU A 62 -2.68 -4.74 29.80
N HIS A 63 -3.04 -5.00 28.54
CA HIS A 63 -2.11 -5.55 27.57
C HIS A 63 -0.96 -4.57 27.29
N PHE A 64 0.21 -5.11 26.93
CA PHE A 64 1.40 -4.31 26.65
C PHE A 64 1.15 -3.20 25.61
N SER A 65 0.28 -3.48 24.63
CA SER A 65 -0.10 -2.54 23.57
C SER A 65 -0.66 -1.21 24.07
N HIS A 66 -1.28 -1.20 25.27
CA HIS A 66 -1.82 0.00 25.90
C HIS A 66 -0.73 1.04 26.20
N PHE A 67 0.51 0.60 26.47
CA PHE A 67 1.60 1.49 26.87
C PHE A 67 2.40 2.04 25.68
N ILE A 68 2.19 1.51 24.46
CA ILE A 68 3.02 1.81 23.29
C ILE A 68 3.04 3.30 22.95
N SER A 69 1.90 3.99 23.04
CA SER A 69 1.81 5.43 22.73
C SER A 69 2.69 6.28 23.66
N GLU A 70 2.87 5.85 24.91
CA GLU A 70 3.66 6.56 25.90
C GLU A 70 5.14 6.20 25.82
N ILE A 71 5.47 4.91 25.69
CA ILE A 71 6.86 4.44 25.84
C ILE A 71 7.57 4.18 24.51
N GLY A 72 6.83 3.93 23.42
CA GLY A 72 7.35 3.53 22.12
C GLY A 72 7.15 2.04 21.82
N ARG A 73 7.53 1.63 20.61
CA ARG A 73 7.27 0.27 20.09
C ARG A 73 8.44 -0.68 20.35
N PRO A 74 8.21 -1.89 20.87
CA PRO A 74 9.26 -2.87 21.17
C PRO A 74 9.57 -3.78 19.97
N PHE A 75 10.01 -3.22 18.85
CA PHE A 75 10.31 -4.01 17.65
C PHE A 75 11.34 -5.11 17.91
N ILE A 76 11.18 -6.25 17.23
CA ILE A 76 12.11 -7.39 17.31
C ILE A 76 13.48 -6.98 16.75
N TRP A 77 13.51 -6.23 15.65
CA TRP A 77 14.77 -5.74 15.09
C TRP A 77 15.58 -4.88 16.06
N ALA A 78 14.89 -4.09 16.91
CA ALA A 78 15.55 -3.23 17.89
C ALA A 78 16.22 -4.05 18.99
N GLN A 79 15.58 -5.14 19.41
CA GLN A 79 16.17 -6.09 20.36
C GLN A 79 17.46 -6.69 19.79
N ARG A 80 17.42 -7.16 18.53
CA ARG A 80 18.56 -7.78 17.85
C ARG A 80 19.73 -6.82 17.65
N MET A 81 19.45 -5.54 17.35
CA MET A 81 20.48 -4.49 17.31
C MET A 81 21.20 -4.33 18.66
N CYS A 82 20.49 -4.53 19.78
CA CYS A 82 21.07 -4.54 21.12
C CYS A 82 21.64 -5.91 21.54
N GLY A 83 21.70 -6.88 20.63
CA GLY A 83 22.22 -8.22 20.89
C GLY A 83 21.25 -9.14 21.66
N LEU A 84 19.98 -8.77 21.79
CA LEU A 84 18.96 -9.57 22.45
C LEU A 84 18.20 -10.41 21.40
N ASP A 85 18.15 -11.73 21.61
CA ASP A 85 17.34 -12.64 20.78
C ASP A 85 16.39 -13.45 21.67
N PHE A 86 15.14 -13.02 21.74
CA PHE A 86 14.09 -13.70 22.47
C PHE A 86 13.55 -14.93 21.72
N MET A 87 13.74 -15.01 20.40
CA MET A 87 13.23 -16.11 19.56
C MET A 87 14.15 -17.33 19.60
N ALA A 88 15.47 -17.12 19.72
CA ALA A 88 16.44 -18.20 19.89
C ALA A 88 16.16 -19.06 21.15
N VAL A 89 15.55 -18.47 22.18
CA VAL A 89 15.21 -19.15 23.43
C VAL A 89 14.08 -20.17 23.25
N VAL A 90 13.20 -19.97 22.27
CA VAL A 90 12.06 -20.87 22.00
C VAL A 90 12.47 -22.09 21.17
N SER A 91 13.46 -21.94 20.28
CA SER A 91 13.92 -23.00 19.38
C SER A 91 14.88 -24.00 20.04
N ASP A 92 15.67 -23.56 21.02
CA ASP A 92 16.63 -24.40 21.73
C ASP A 92 15.94 -25.14 22.90
N LYS A 93 15.16 -26.17 22.58
CA LYS A 93 14.44 -27.05 23.55
C LYS A 93 15.34 -27.73 24.61
N GLN A 94 16.66 -27.53 24.56
CA GLN A 94 17.64 -28.18 25.44
C GLN A 94 18.42 -27.23 26.37
N LYS A 95 18.11 -25.93 26.45
CA LYS A 95 18.80 -25.04 27.40
C LYS A 95 17.84 -24.31 28.34
N THR A 96 17.62 -25.00 29.47
CA THR A 96 17.14 -24.46 30.75
C THR A 96 17.73 -23.07 31.07
N ASN A 97 16.87 -22.11 31.42
CA ASN A 97 17.18 -20.91 32.22
C ASN A 97 18.44 -20.13 31.84
N LYS A 98 18.70 -19.89 30.55
CA LYS A 98 19.67 -18.85 30.19
C LYS A 98 18.99 -17.48 30.32
N ASN A 99 19.43 -16.70 31.31
CA ASN A 99 19.21 -15.25 31.30
C ASN A 99 19.63 -14.72 29.93
N ILE A 100 18.73 -14.04 29.22
CA ILE A 100 19.04 -13.44 27.92
C ILE A 100 20.11 -12.39 28.14
N GLN A 101 21.29 -12.65 27.61
CA GLN A 101 22.44 -11.75 27.68
C GLN A 101 22.70 -11.16 26.29
N PRO A 102 23.06 -9.87 26.21
CA PRO A 102 23.45 -9.25 24.95
C PRO A 102 24.58 -10.00 24.25
N CYS A 103 24.40 -10.32 22.96
CA CYS A 103 25.39 -10.95 22.11
C CYS A 103 25.95 -9.93 21.10
N GLN A 104 27.25 -9.66 21.17
CA GLN A 104 27.90 -8.64 20.33
C GLN A 104 27.91 -9.01 18.84
N SER A 105 28.10 -10.28 18.49
CA SER A 105 28.09 -10.73 17.09
C SER A 105 26.72 -10.55 16.43
N LEU A 106 25.63 -10.78 17.18
CA LEU A 106 24.26 -10.53 16.72
C LEU A 106 24.00 -9.05 16.47
N SER A 107 24.47 -8.18 17.37
CA SER A 107 24.37 -6.73 17.21
C SER A 107 25.06 -6.26 15.93
N VAL A 108 26.33 -6.64 15.73
CA VAL A 108 27.13 -6.26 14.56
C VAL A 108 26.48 -6.72 13.26
N ALA A 109 25.99 -7.96 13.19
CA ALA A 109 25.32 -8.50 12.00
C ALA A 109 23.95 -7.84 11.69
N SER A 110 23.27 -7.30 12.71
CA SER A 110 21.92 -6.75 12.57
C SER A 110 21.93 -5.26 12.22
N VAL A 111 22.87 -4.49 12.78
CA VAL A 111 22.91 -3.02 12.66
C VAL A 111 23.05 -2.57 11.20
N GLU A 112 23.97 -3.17 10.43
CA GLU A 112 24.20 -2.78 9.04
C GLU A 112 22.95 -3.03 8.16
N ASN A 113 22.38 -4.22 8.26
CA ASN A 113 21.18 -4.62 7.53
C ASN A 113 19.99 -3.72 7.87
N PHE A 114 19.84 -3.37 9.15
CA PHE A 114 18.81 -2.44 9.60
C PHE A 114 19.01 -1.05 8.98
N ILE A 115 20.21 -0.48 9.06
CA ILE A 115 20.50 0.85 8.52
C ILE A 115 20.20 0.90 7.01
N PHE A 116 20.60 -0.13 6.26
CA PHE A 116 20.33 -0.21 4.83
C PHE A 116 18.83 -0.31 4.54
N THR A 117 18.10 -1.15 5.29
CA THR A 117 16.66 -1.34 5.15
C THR A 117 15.89 -0.06 5.48
N LEU A 118 16.22 0.60 6.59
CA LEU A 118 15.63 1.86 7.00
C LEU A 118 15.89 2.97 5.98
N LYS A 119 17.14 3.13 5.49
CA LYS A 119 17.46 4.10 4.44
C LYS A 119 16.63 3.86 3.17
N LYS A 120 16.49 2.61 2.75
CA LYS A 120 15.68 2.23 1.59
C LYS A 120 14.20 2.54 1.80
N ARG A 121 13.65 2.22 2.99
CA ARG A 121 12.26 2.51 3.36
C ARG A 121 11.98 4.00 3.44
N LEU A 122 12.86 4.78 4.09
CA LEU A 122 12.73 6.23 4.16
C LEU A 122 12.73 6.86 2.77
N LYS A 123 13.65 6.44 1.89
CA LYS A 123 13.65 6.91 0.50
C LYS A 123 12.35 6.58 -0.22
N ALA A 124 11.85 5.35 -0.08
CA ALA A 124 10.58 4.94 -0.66
C ALA A 124 9.39 5.75 -0.13
N ARG A 125 9.34 6.03 1.18
CA ARG A 125 8.27 6.81 1.81
C ARG A 125 8.31 8.28 1.43
N VAL A 126 9.49 8.87 1.27
CA VAL A 126 9.63 10.24 0.75
C VAL A 126 9.15 10.34 -0.69
N GLU A 127 9.43 9.35 -1.54
CA GLU A 127 8.88 9.35 -2.92
C GLU A 127 7.37 9.12 -2.93
N LEU A 128 6.85 8.18 -2.13
CA LEU A 128 5.40 7.98 -1.98
C LEU A 128 4.70 9.24 -1.45
N MET A 129 5.30 9.92 -0.46
CA MET A 129 4.79 11.19 0.07
C MET A 129 4.59 12.19 -1.07
N LYS A 130 5.60 12.41 -1.92
CA LYS A 130 5.49 13.31 -3.08
C LYS A 130 4.36 12.90 -4.03
N GLU A 131 4.24 11.61 -4.33
CA GLU A 131 3.14 11.09 -5.16
C GLU A 131 1.77 11.39 -4.52
N LEU A 132 1.62 11.19 -3.21
CA LEU A 132 0.38 11.48 -2.49
C LEU A 132 0.06 12.99 -2.46
N GLN A 133 1.07 13.86 -2.35
CA GLN A 133 0.87 15.32 -2.44
C GLN A 133 0.28 15.71 -3.80
N ASP A 134 0.82 15.14 -4.88
CA ASP A 134 0.31 15.39 -6.22
C ASP A 134 -1.12 14.89 -6.36
N LEU A 135 -1.41 13.66 -5.92
CA LEU A 135 -2.74 13.05 -5.99
C LEU A 135 -3.79 13.81 -5.18
N GLU A 136 -3.46 14.31 -3.98
CA GLU A 136 -4.37 15.16 -3.20
C GLU A 136 -4.67 16.49 -3.86
N SER A 137 -3.73 17.02 -4.63
CA SER A 137 -3.96 18.22 -5.45
C SER A 137 -4.67 17.93 -6.78
N GLY A 138 -5.08 16.68 -7.03
CA GLY A 138 -5.70 16.23 -8.29
C GLY A 138 -4.71 16.12 -9.45
N LYS A 139 -3.41 16.25 -9.21
CA LYS A 139 -2.36 16.16 -10.22
C LYS A 139 -1.92 14.71 -10.39
N ILE A 140 -1.91 14.26 -11.64
CA ILE A 140 -1.40 12.93 -12.00
C ILE A 140 -0.23 13.15 -12.95
N LEU A 141 0.97 13.09 -12.40
CA LEU A 141 2.19 13.27 -13.18
C LEU A 141 2.57 11.93 -13.84
N PRO A 142 2.78 11.90 -15.17
CA PRO A 142 3.21 10.69 -15.84
C PRO A 142 4.63 10.33 -15.39
N SER A 143 4.82 9.07 -14.97
CA SER A 143 6.16 8.56 -14.68
C SER A 143 7.02 8.58 -15.95
N LYS A 144 8.28 9.00 -15.81
CA LYS A 144 9.25 9.02 -16.91
C LYS A 144 9.41 7.59 -17.46
N GLY A 145 8.91 7.35 -18.67
CA GLY A 145 8.97 6.04 -19.32
C GLY A 145 7.61 5.36 -19.55
N MET A 146 6.49 5.96 -19.12
CA MET A 146 5.17 5.46 -19.49
C MET A 146 4.97 5.53 -21.03
N PRO A 147 4.61 4.42 -21.70
CA PRO A 147 4.50 4.38 -23.17
C PRO A 147 3.37 5.25 -23.73
N CYS A 148 2.41 5.63 -22.88
CA CYS A 148 1.07 6.07 -23.26
C CYS A 148 0.86 7.57 -22.95
N PRO A 149 1.27 8.50 -23.84
CA PRO A 149 0.98 9.93 -23.70
C PRO A 149 -0.47 10.18 -24.12
N VAL A 150 -1.42 9.71 -23.33
CA VAL A 150 -2.85 9.80 -23.66
C VAL A 150 -3.48 10.91 -22.83
N LYS A 151 -4.15 11.83 -23.52
CA LYS A 151 -4.99 12.86 -22.91
C LYS A 151 -6.03 12.18 -22.04
N LEU A 152 -6.13 12.54 -20.76
CA LEU A 152 -7.14 11.95 -19.87
C LEU A 152 -8.42 12.77 -19.96
N SER A 153 -9.56 12.10 -20.15
CA SER A 153 -10.87 12.73 -20.17
C SER A 153 -11.49 12.80 -18.77
N GLY A 154 -11.22 11.81 -17.93
CA GLY A 154 -11.55 11.84 -16.51
C GLY A 154 -10.53 12.60 -15.65
N SER A 155 -10.94 12.96 -14.44
CA SER A 155 -10.11 13.63 -13.44
C SER A 155 -10.18 12.93 -12.08
N LEU A 156 -9.05 12.93 -11.36
CA LEU A 156 -9.02 12.59 -9.93
C LEU A 156 -9.55 13.80 -9.15
N THR A 157 -10.72 13.64 -8.54
CA THR A 157 -11.42 14.71 -7.81
C THR A 157 -11.17 14.67 -6.31
N GLN A 158 -10.85 13.49 -5.78
CA GLN A 158 -10.62 13.30 -4.36
C GLN A 158 -9.61 12.19 -4.13
N TRP A 159 -8.69 12.44 -3.20
CA TRP A 159 -7.80 11.45 -2.63
C TRP A 159 -7.77 11.63 -1.12
N GLN A 160 -7.95 10.55 -0.36
CA GLN A 160 -7.90 10.62 1.09
C GLN A 160 -7.47 9.29 1.72
N SER A 161 -6.89 9.35 2.90
CA SER A 161 -6.76 8.20 3.79
C SER A 161 -8.13 7.73 4.29
N ILE A 162 -8.22 6.42 4.56
CA ILE A 162 -9.40 5.78 5.15
C ILE A 162 -8.97 4.77 6.20
N THR A 163 -9.90 4.42 7.09
CA THR A 163 -9.65 3.41 8.13
C THR A 163 -9.85 1.99 7.61
N TRP A 164 -9.33 0.99 8.32
CA TRP A 164 -9.62 -0.42 8.05
C TRP A 164 -11.12 -0.73 8.10
N ASN A 165 -11.86 -0.11 9.03
CA ASN A 165 -13.30 -0.30 9.13
C ASN A 165 -14.03 0.19 7.87
N GLU A 166 -13.63 1.35 7.32
CA GLU A 166 -14.18 1.82 6.04
C GLU A 166 -13.82 0.90 4.87
N TYR A 167 -12.58 0.41 4.82
CA TYR A 167 -12.13 -0.47 3.73
C TYR A 167 -12.80 -1.85 3.76
N SER A 168 -12.92 -2.45 4.94
CA SER A 168 -13.43 -3.82 5.12
C SER A 168 -14.94 -3.95 4.96
N GLN A 169 -15.69 -2.86 5.13
CA GLN A 169 -17.14 -2.86 4.91
C GLN A 169 -17.53 -2.73 3.43
N ALA A 170 -16.60 -2.37 2.54
CA ALA A 170 -16.90 -2.22 1.12
C ALA A 170 -17.07 -3.60 0.44
N PRO A 171 -18.20 -3.89 -0.23
CA PRO A 171 -18.41 -5.20 -0.86
C PRO A 171 -17.34 -5.58 -1.90
N SER A 172 -16.77 -4.58 -2.58
CA SER A 172 -15.75 -4.79 -3.61
C SER A 172 -14.39 -5.23 -3.05
N THR A 173 -14.13 -5.07 -1.75
CA THR A 173 -12.84 -5.43 -1.12
C THR A 173 -12.83 -6.81 -0.50
N LEU A 174 -14.01 -7.43 -0.33
CA LEU A 174 -14.17 -8.69 0.42
C LEU A 174 -13.23 -9.80 -0.06
N PHE A 175 -13.07 -9.96 -1.37
CA PHE A 175 -12.17 -10.98 -1.94
C PHE A 175 -10.70 -10.73 -1.58
N LEU A 176 -10.25 -9.47 -1.57
CA LEU A 176 -8.87 -9.14 -1.20
C LEU A 176 -8.59 -9.45 0.26
N ILE A 177 -9.60 -9.32 1.12
CA ILE A 177 -9.50 -9.60 2.55
C ILE A 177 -9.58 -11.10 2.81
N SER A 178 -10.52 -11.82 2.19
CA SER A 178 -10.69 -13.26 2.38
C SER A 178 -9.47 -14.06 1.93
N GLU A 179 -8.79 -13.61 0.88
CA GLU A 179 -7.55 -14.22 0.38
C GLU A 179 -6.30 -13.74 1.15
N GLY A 180 -6.45 -12.88 2.16
CA GLY A 180 -5.33 -12.36 2.95
C GLY A 180 -4.37 -11.46 2.16
N LEU A 181 -4.81 -10.90 1.03
CA LEU A 181 -4.00 -10.01 0.18
C LEU A 181 -3.89 -8.60 0.78
N VAL A 182 -4.87 -8.20 1.58
CA VAL A 182 -4.90 -6.92 2.27
C VAL A 182 -5.30 -7.14 3.73
N THR A 183 -4.58 -6.49 4.63
CA THR A 183 -4.79 -6.52 6.08
C THR A 183 -4.85 -5.10 6.64
N ASP A 184 -5.15 -4.98 7.94
CA ASP A 184 -5.25 -3.73 8.67
C ASP A 184 -3.92 -2.96 8.82
N VAL A 185 -2.79 -3.61 8.59
CA VAL A 185 -1.46 -2.97 8.61
C VAL A 185 -1.14 -2.18 7.35
N PHE A 186 -1.96 -2.28 6.30
CA PHE A 186 -1.75 -1.56 5.05
C PHE A 186 -2.12 -0.08 5.22
N MET A 187 -1.49 0.78 4.41
CA MET A 187 -1.97 2.15 4.24
C MET A 187 -3.14 2.13 3.26
N LEU A 188 -4.30 2.61 3.69
CA LEU A 188 -5.55 2.50 2.95
C LEU A 188 -6.01 3.88 2.49
N TYR A 189 -6.40 3.96 1.22
CA TYR A 189 -6.84 5.20 0.60
C TYR A 189 -8.13 5.01 -0.20
N ARG A 190 -8.85 6.10 -0.37
CA ARG A 190 -9.98 6.23 -1.29
C ARG A 190 -9.66 7.30 -2.32
N ALA A 191 -9.70 6.90 -3.58
CA ALA A 191 -9.65 7.79 -4.73
C ALA A 191 -11.05 7.89 -5.36
N ILE A 192 -11.46 9.11 -5.72
CA ILE A 192 -12.67 9.35 -6.52
C ILE A 192 -12.27 9.94 -7.86
N ILE A 193 -12.59 9.21 -8.91
CA ILE A 193 -12.38 9.60 -10.29
C ILE A 193 -13.74 9.92 -10.90
N THR A 194 -13.84 11.04 -11.61
CA THR A 194 -15.08 11.44 -12.29
C THR A 194 -14.83 11.72 -13.76
N ARG A 195 -15.80 11.37 -14.58
CA ARG A 195 -15.89 11.79 -15.99
C ARG A 195 -17.36 12.03 -16.31
N GLN A 196 -17.73 13.29 -16.56
CA GLN A 196 -19.13 13.73 -16.63
C GLN A 196 -19.98 13.14 -15.48
N SER A 197 -21.06 12.40 -15.76
CA SER A 197 -21.93 11.78 -14.75
C SER A 197 -21.38 10.49 -14.16
N ALA A 198 -20.34 9.89 -14.75
CA ALA A 198 -19.73 8.68 -14.23
C ALA A 198 -18.78 8.98 -13.06
N LYS A 199 -18.97 8.26 -11.96
CA LYS A 199 -18.14 8.33 -10.75
C LYS A 199 -17.56 6.97 -10.43
N LEU A 200 -16.23 6.85 -10.48
CA LEU A 200 -15.50 5.66 -10.06
C LEU A 200 -14.89 5.89 -8.67
N VAL A 201 -15.24 5.03 -7.72
CA VAL A 201 -14.60 4.95 -6.41
C VAL A 201 -13.56 3.82 -6.46
N ALA A 202 -12.31 4.15 -6.16
CA ALA A 202 -11.23 3.19 -6.06
C ALA A 202 -10.70 3.14 -4.62
N LEU A 203 -10.79 1.97 -3.99
CA LEU A 203 -10.18 1.70 -2.69
C LEU A 203 -8.79 1.11 -2.94
N VAL A 204 -7.77 1.78 -2.41
CA VAL A 204 -6.37 1.48 -2.70
C VAL A 204 -5.67 1.05 -1.43
N ALA A 205 -5.04 -0.13 -1.46
CA ALA A 205 -4.26 -0.67 -0.35
C ALA A 205 -2.77 -0.68 -0.72
N VAL A 206 -1.96 0.04 0.07
CA VAL A 206 -0.52 0.16 -0.13
C VAL A 206 0.22 -0.56 1.00
N SER A 207 0.95 -1.62 0.64
CA SER A 207 1.74 -2.41 1.59
C SER A 207 2.95 -1.61 2.12
N SER A 208 3.41 -1.98 3.32
CA SER A 208 4.66 -1.52 3.90
C SER A 208 5.86 -1.69 2.96
N ASP A 209 5.83 -2.73 2.11
CA ASP A 209 6.87 -3.07 1.13
C ASP A 209 6.93 -2.17 -0.12
N TYR A 210 6.00 -1.22 -0.31
CA TYR A 210 6.04 -0.29 -1.43
C TYR A 210 7.40 0.41 -1.55
N PRO A 211 8.00 0.52 -2.76
CA PRO A 211 7.46 0.18 -4.08
C PRO A 211 7.83 -1.23 -4.58
N LYS A 212 8.30 -2.15 -3.72
CA LYS A 212 8.60 -3.53 -4.14
C LYS A 212 7.33 -4.32 -4.47
N LYS A 213 6.27 -4.08 -3.69
CA LYS A 213 4.92 -4.59 -3.95
C LYS A 213 4.06 -3.43 -4.44
N ALA A 214 3.35 -3.65 -5.54
CA ALA A 214 2.42 -2.67 -6.08
C ALA A 214 1.20 -2.50 -5.17
N PRO A 215 0.62 -1.30 -5.11
CA PRO A 215 -0.70 -1.07 -4.54
C PRO A 215 -1.78 -1.96 -5.18
N LEU A 216 -2.72 -2.41 -4.36
CA LEU A 216 -3.90 -3.18 -4.80
C LEU A 216 -5.13 -2.27 -4.84
N PHE A 217 -5.92 -2.42 -5.89
CA PHE A 217 -7.11 -1.61 -6.17
C PHE A 217 -8.37 -2.47 -6.15
N SER A 218 -9.42 -1.93 -5.57
CA SER A 218 -10.79 -2.43 -5.62
C SER A 218 -11.70 -1.31 -6.11
N LEU A 219 -12.54 -1.59 -7.09
CA LEU A 219 -13.25 -0.60 -7.88
C LEU A 219 -14.77 -0.73 -7.73
N THR A 220 -15.43 0.43 -7.64
CA THR A 220 -16.89 0.54 -7.74
C THR A 220 -17.23 1.72 -8.64
N LEU A 221 -17.88 1.44 -9.77
CA LEU A 221 -18.36 2.43 -10.73
C LEU A 221 -19.84 2.75 -10.46
N HIS A 222 -20.14 4.03 -10.32
CA HIS A 222 -21.49 4.58 -10.26
C HIS A 222 -21.79 5.32 -11.55
N TRP A 223 -22.48 4.62 -12.46
CA TRP A 223 -23.02 5.16 -13.69
C TRP A 223 -24.08 4.18 -14.21
N ASN A 224 -25.32 4.65 -14.42
CA ASN A 224 -26.47 3.78 -14.76
C ASN A 224 -26.70 2.61 -13.78
N GLY A 225 -26.35 2.83 -12.51
CA GLY A 225 -26.35 1.79 -11.47
C GLY A 225 -25.03 1.81 -10.70
N THR A 226 -24.84 0.76 -9.90
CA THR A 226 -23.60 0.52 -9.15
C THR A 226 -22.99 -0.78 -9.60
N HIS A 227 -21.74 -0.73 -10.05
CA HIS A 227 -21.03 -1.86 -10.64
C HIS A 227 -19.70 -2.06 -9.93
N ASN A 228 -19.43 -3.26 -9.44
CA ASN A 228 -18.13 -3.68 -8.93
C ASN A 228 -17.70 -4.99 -9.58
N SER A 229 -16.53 -5.52 -9.22
CA SER A 229 -15.99 -6.76 -9.80
C SER A 229 -16.78 -8.03 -9.48
N LEU A 230 -17.72 -8.00 -8.51
CA LEU A 230 -18.64 -9.11 -8.25
C LEU A 230 -19.80 -9.12 -9.24
N THR A 231 -20.28 -7.94 -9.64
CA THR A 231 -21.49 -7.78 -10.45
C THR A 231 -21.23 -7.48 -11.92
N ASN A 232 -20.03 -7.04 -12.28
CA ASN A 232 -19.72 -6.54 -13.62
C ASN A 232 -18.32 -7.00 -14.08
N ASP A 233 -18.28 -7.76 -15.17
CA ASP A 233 -17.05 -8.31 -15.74
C ASP A 233 -16.10 -7.23 -16.29
N ASP A 234 -16.61 -6.10 -16.81
CA ASP A 234 -15.78 -5.00 -17.29
C ASP A 234 -14.96 -4.40 -16.13
N ILE A 235 -15.58 -4.24 -14.95
CA ILE A 235 -14.88 -3.73 -13.75
C ILE A 235 -13.83 -4.74 -13.29
N ARG A 236 -14.17 -6.04 -13.30
CA ARG A 236 -13.22 -7.11 -12.97
C ARG A 236 -12.02 -7.12 -13.92
N ASP A 237 -12.25 -6.88 -15.21
CA ASP A 237 -11.18 -6.80 -16.21
C ASP A 237 -10.26 -5.58 -15.98
N ILE A 238 -10.81 -4.42 -15.61
CA ILE A 238 -10.01 -3.25 -15.23
C ILE A 238 -9.17 -3.58 -13.97
N GLU A 239 -9.77 -4.16 -12.94
CA GLU A 239 -9.08 -4.57 -11.72
C GLU A 239 -7.91 -5.51 -12.01
N ARG A 240 -8.12 -6.52 -12.88
CA ARG A 240 -7.06 -7.42 -13.33
C ARG A 240 -5.93 -6.62 -13.98
N VAL A 241 -6.24 -5.73 -14.91
CA VAL A 241 -5.24 -4.93 -15.64
C VAL A 241 -4.42 -4.02 -14.73
N ILE A 242 -5.02 -3.39 -13.72
CA ILE A 242 -4.30 -2.47 -12.81
C ILE A 242 -3.53 -3.21 -11.71
N ASN A 243 -4.03 -4.36 -11.24
CA ASN A 243 -3.43 -5.11 -10.14
C ASN A 243 -2.35 -6.09 -10.61
N THR A 244 -2.46 -6.66 -11.81
CA THR A 244 -1.48 -7.66 -12.31
C THR A 244 -0.45 -7.09 -13.27
N ASP A 245 -0.84 -6.13 -14.11
CA ASP A 245 0.02 -5.62 -15.20
C ASP A 245 0.72 -4.31 -14.80
N TRP A 246 1.50 -4.38 -13.71
CA TRP A 246 2.31 -3.27 -13.20
C TRP A 246 3.78 -3.35 -13.67
N HIS A 247 4.22 -4.47 -14.25
CA HIS A 247 5.61 -4.71 -14.68
C HIS A 247 5.91 -4.38 -16.17
N ALA A 248 4.97 -3.78 -16.91
CA ALA A 248 5.00 -3.74 -18.37
C ALA A 248 6.18 -2.99 -19.05
N SER A 249 7.14 -2.43 -18.31
CA SER A 249 8.38 -1.91 -18.91
C SER A 249 9.58 -2.23 -18.04
N ASP A 250 10.50 -3.01 -18.60
CA ASP A 250 11.73 -3.60 -18.04
C ASP A 250 12.70 -2.62 -17.34
N LYS A 251 12.37 -1.33 -17.24
CA LYS A 251 13.25 -0.27 -16.70
C LYS A 251 12.56 0.73 -15.77
N GLY A 252 11.23 0.66 -15.58
CA GLY A 252 10.47 1.62 -14.78
C GLY A 252 9.88 0.98 -13.52
N ARG A 253 10.14 1.56 -12.35
CA ARG A 253 9.36 1.21 -11.15
C ARG A 253 7.93 1.69 -11.37
N CYS A 254 6.94 0.80 -11.28
CA CYS A 254 5.54 1.19 -11.32
C CYS A 254 5.23 2.01 -10.08
N SER A 255 4.80 3.24 -10.28
CA SER A 255 4.44 4.14 -9.19
C SER A 255 2.92 4.11 -8.99
N LEU A 256 2.45 4.53 -7.81
CA LEU A 256 1.04 4.69 -7.53
C LEU A 256 0.38 5.63 -8.57
N SER A 257 1.03 6.75 -8.90
CA SER A 257 0.55 7.67 -9.93
C SER A 257 0.43 7.01 -11.31
N SER A 258 1.32 6.05 -11.62
CA SER A 258 1.27 5.30 -12.88
C SER A 258 0.05 4.37 -12.96
N GLN A 259 -0.29 3.70 -11.84
CA GLN A 259 -1.51 2.89 -11.75
C GLN A 259 -2.78 3.75 -11.83
N ILE A 260 -2.80 4.92 -11.18
CA ILE A 260 -3.94 5.86 -11.27
C ILE A 260 -4.13 6.35 -12.71
N MET A 261 -3.06 6.71 -13.40
CA MET A 261 -3.11 7.10 -14.81
C MET A 261 -3.63 5.96 -15.71
N LYS A 262 -3.18 4.73 -15.45
CA LYS A 262 -3.68 3.53 -16.16
C LYS A 262 -5.16 3.30 -15.87
N LEU A 263 -5.59 3.47 -14.62
CA LEU A 263 -6.99 3.34 -14.22
C LEU A 263 -7.89 4.36 -14.94
N LEU A 264 -7.47 5.62 -14.99
CA LEU A 264 -8.18 6.66 -15.76
C LEU A 264 -8.29 6.32 -17.24
N THR A 265 -7.19 5.83 -17.83
CA THR A 265 -7.18 5.40 -19.23
C THR A 265 -8.16 4.24 -19.46
N CYS A 266 -8.20 3.26 -18.56
CA CYS A 266 -9.13 2.14 -18.64
C CYS A 266 -10.59 2.58 -18.47
N LEU A 267 -10.86 3.53 -17.57
CA LEU A 267 -12.19 4.11 -17.39
C LEU A 267 -12.63 4.88 -18.64
N ASP A 268 -11.73 5.67 -19.24
CA ASP A 268 -12.02 6.39 -20.47
C ASP A 268 -12.42 5.43 -21.61
N ILE A 269 -11.62 4.38 -21.81
CA ILE A 269 -11.89 3.33 -22.81
C ILE A 269 -13.21 2.62 -22.53
N LEU A 270 -13.46 2.24 -21.26
CA LEU A 270 -14.71 1.59 -20.88
C LEU A 270 -15.90 2.44 -21.28
N LEU A 271 -15.93 3.70 -20.86
CA LEU A 271 -17.04 4.62 -21.11
C LEU A 271 -17.21 4.96 -22.60
N GLU A 272 -16.12 5.14 -23.34
CA GLU A 272 -16.15 5.39 -24.80
C GLU A 272 -16.71 4.20 -25.58
N THR A 273 -16.42 2.97 -25.14
CA THR A 273 -16.92 1.76 -25.80
C THR A 273 -18.37 1.40 -25.45
N MET A 274 -18.98 2.09 -24.48
CA MET A 274 -20.39 1.89 -24.11
C MET A 274 -21.36 2.57 -25.08
N GLY A 275 -20.86 3.44 -25.97
CA GLY A 275 -21.66 4.08 -27.02
C GLY A 275 -22.63 5.17 -26.53
N SER A 276 -22.48 5.63 -25.28
CA SER A 276 -23.22 6.78 -24.77
C SER A 276 -22.74 8.07 -25.44
N PRO A 277 -23.64 8.96 -25.88
CA PRO A 277 -23.25 10.27 -26.43
C PRO A 277 -22.53 11.16 -25.40
N GLU A 278 -22.65 10.84 -24.11
CA GLU A 278 -21.93 11.50 -23.02
C GLU A 278 -20.40 11.30 -23.10
N PHE A 279 -19.96 10.18 -23.68
CA PHE A 279 -18.56 9.76 -23.72
C PHE A 279 -18.11 9.57 -25.17
N PRO A 280 -17.88 10.65 -25.92
CA PRO A 280 -17.44 10.55 -27.30
C PRO A 280 -16.07 9.85 -27.38
N PRO A 281 -15.84 8.99 -28.39
CA PRO A 281 -14.56 8.34 -28.61
C PRO A 281 -13.43 9.35 -28.83
N ASP A 282 -12.38 9.25 -28.02
CA ASP A 282 -11.16 10.05 -28.13
C ASP A 282 -9.93 9.14 -28.33
N LYS A 283 -9.99 7.89 -27.85
CA LYS A 283 -8.90 6.92 -27.99
C LYS A 283 -8.98 6.16 -29.30
N VAL A 284 -7.83 6.00 -29.94
CA VAL A 284 -7.69 5.15 -31.13
C VAL A 284 -7.74 3.68 -30.70
N MET A 285 -8.81 2.98 -31.05
CA MET A 285 -9.03 1.56 -30.77
C MET A 285 -9.24 0.80 -32.08
N LEU A 286 -8.57 -0.34 -32.27
CA LEU A 286 -8.76 -1.14 -33.50
C LEU A 286 -10.13 -1.82 -33.54
N GLN A 287 -10.60 -2.28 -32.37
CA GLN A 287 -11.90 -2.93 -32.16
C GLN A 287 -12.38 -2.59 -30.75
N SER A 288 -13.66 -2.24 -30.60
CA SER A 288 -14.22 -1.82 -29.30
C SER A 288 -14.42 -2.98 -28.33
N VAL A 289 -14.62 -4.21 -28.84
CA VAL A 289 -14.79 -5.42 -28.04
C VAL A 289 -14.20 -6.64 -28.74
N ARG A 290 -13.76 -7.64 -27.97
CA ARG A 290 -13.30 -8.95 -28.50
C ARG A 290 -13.75 -10.12 -27.64
N GLY A 291 -14.06 -11.25 -28.30
CA GLY A 291 -14.33 -12.53 -27.67
C GLY A 291 -15.70 -12.62 -27.00
N ARG A 292 -15.99 -13.77 -26.38
CA ARG A 292 -17.29 -14.07 -25.75
C ARG A 292 -17.63 -13.13 -24.60
N ASN A 293 -16.62 -12.73 -23.83
CA ASN A 293 -16.77 -11.82 -22.70
C ASN A 293 -16.79 -10.34 -23.11
N ARG A 294 -16.74 -10.04 -24.43
CA ARG A 294 -16.75 -8.68 -24.97
C ARG A 294 -15.69 -7.75 -24.33
N MET A 295 -14.51 -8.31 -24.03
CA MET A 295 -13.40 -7.62 -23.37
C MET A 295 -13.05 -6.33 -24.11
N LYS A 296 -12.62 -5.30 -23.36
CA LYS A 296 -12.23 -4.00 -23.92
C LYS A 296 -10.72 -3.94 -24.24
N PRO A 297 -10.29 -3.05 -25.15
CA PRO A 297 -8.90 -2.94 -25.54
C PRO A 297 -8.09 -2.10 -24.54
N TYR A 298 -7.60 -2.70 -23.45
CA TYR A 298 -6.84 -1.96 -22.42
C TYR A 298 -5.31 -1.93 -22.64
N LYS A 299 -4.78 -2.65 -23.63
CA LYS A 299 -3.33 -2.73 -23.89
C LYS A 299 -2.92 -1.65 -24.89
N PHE A 300 -2.00 -0.78 -24.50
CA PHE A 300 -1.47 0.25 -25.40
C PHE A 300 -0.31 -0.28 -26.24
N LEU A 301 -0.37 -0.08 -27.57
CA LEU A 301 0.71 -0.35 -28.50
C LEU A 301 1.26 0.95 -29.07
N LYS A 302 2.56 1.20 -28.86
CA LYS A 302 3.28 2.34 -29.42
C LYS A 302 3.75 2.04 -30.86
N GLN A 303 2.81 1.95 -31.79
CA GLN A 303 3.09 1.94 -33.23
C GLN A 303 2.42 3.17 -33.87
N GLY A 304 3.20 4.02 -34.55
CA GLY A 304 2.71 5.30 -35.07
C GLY A 304 2.21 6.24 -33.96
N ALA A 305 0.98 6.76 -34.12
CA ALA A 305 0.31 7.61 -33.12
C ALA A 305 -0.08 6.86 -31.83
N GLY A 306 0.03 5.52 -31.82
CA GLY A 306 -0.37 4.66 -30.72
C GLY A 306 -1.84 4.20 -30.84
N ALA A 307 -2.10 2.96 -30.47
CA ALA A 307 -3.45 2.39 -30.50
C ALA A 307 -3.69 1.44 -29.33
N PHE A 308 -4.94 1.34 -28.93
CA PHE A 308 -5.40 0.41 -27.91
C PHE A 308 -5.89 -0.90 -28.53
N VAL A 309 -5.42 -2.01 -27.97
CA VAL A 309 -5.76 -3.37 -28.36
C VAL A 309 -6.13 -4.22 -27.13
N HIS A 310 -6.70 -5.39 -27.38
CA HIS A 310 -7.00 -6.36 -26.34
C HIS A 310 -5.71 -7.01 -25.81
N TYR A 311 -5.73 -7.42 -24.54
CA TYR A 311 -4.66 -8.24 -23.96
C TYR A 311 -4.54 -9.59 -24.66
#